data_AF-A0A7K2TLM2-F1
#
_entry.id   AF-A0A7K2TLM2-F1
#
_cell.length_a   1.000
_cell.length_b   1.000
_cell.length_c   1.000
_cell.angle_alpha   90.00
_cell.angle_beta   90.00
_cell.angle_gamma   90.00
#
_symmetry.space_group_name_H-M   'P 1'
#
loop_
_entity.id
_entity.type
_entity.pdbx_description
1 polymer ?
#
loop_
_entity_poly.entity_id
_entity_poly.type
_entity_poly.pdbx_seq_one_letter_code
_entity_poly.pdbx_strand_id
1 'polypeptide(L)'
;MNADVADVLSTATGEILRCSEAFALVPRPPGFVPGLGYLVDYWENLREYFLVVRENRTYRPCVVTVAASYRSAIELASMGV
;
A
#
# COMPACT_ATOMS: atom_id res chain seq x y z
N MET A 1 14.18 7.66 -1.45
CA MET A 1 13.41 6.72 -0.61
C MET A 1 14.38 5.61 -0.20
N ASN A 2 14.39 5.19 1.08
CA ASN A 2 15.21 4.03 1.49
C ASN A 2 14.65 2.77 0.81
N ALA A 3 15.53 1.89 0.29
CA ALA A 3 15.15 0.63 -0.34
C ALA A 3 14.31 -0.24 0.61
N ASP A 4 14.66 -0.26 1.89
CA ASP A 4 13.92 -1.03 2.91
C ASP A 4 12.51 -0.47 3.12
N VAL A 5 12.38 0.86 3.19
CA VAL A 5 11.07 1.53 3.32
C VAL A 5 10.21 1.23 2.10
N ALA A 6 10.81 1.22 0.91
CA ALA A 6 10.09 0.95 -0.32
C ALA A 6 9.65 -0.53 -0.41
N ASP A 7 10.42 -1.47 0.12
CA ASP A 7 10.04 -2.89 0.18
C ASP A 7 8.86 -3.13 1.14
N VAL A 8 8.92 -2.49 2.31
CA VAL A 8 7.81 -2.51 3.28
C VAL A 8 6.55 -1.88 2.69
N LEU A 9 6.68 -0.75 1.99
CA LEU A 9 5.55 -0.10 1.30
C LEU A 9 5.00 -0.95 0.16
N SER A 10 5.84 -1.70 -0.56
CA SER A 10 5.42 -2.62 -1.64
C SER A 10 4.53 -3.71 -1.07
N THR A 11 4.98 -4.33 0.01
CA THR A 11 4.26 -5.38 0.70
C THR A 11 2.92 -4.87 1.24
N ALA A 12 2.93 -3.74 1.95
CA ALA A 12 1.72 -3.11 2.48
C ALA A 12 0.73 -2.73 1.36
N THR A 13 1.21 -2.17 0.25
CA THR A 13 0.38 -1.82 -0.90
C THR A 13 -0.26 -3.08 -1.50
N GLY A 14 0.50 -4.16 -1.67
CA GLY A 14 -0.01 -5.44 -2.14
C GLY A 14 -1.10 -6.02 -1.24
N GLU A 15 -0.96 -5.90 0.07
CA GLU A 15 -1.98 -6.35 1.03
C GLU A 15 -3.25 -5.49 1.00
N ILE A 16 -3.13 -4.16 0.94
CA ILE A 16 -4.31 -3.29 0.80
C ILE A 16 -5.06 -3.65 -0.48
N LEU A 17 -4.32 -3.86 -1.57
CA LEU A 17 -4.88 -4.28 -2.84
C LEU A 17 -5.60 -5.63 -2.69
N ARG A 18 -4.98 -6.68 -2.15
CA ARG A 18 -5.67 -7.97 -1.91
C ARG A 18 -6.92 -7.85 -1.03
N CYS A 19 -6.84 -7.08 0.06
CA CYS A 19 -8.00 -6.82 0.91
C CYS A 19 -9.12 -6.10 0.15
N SER A 20 -8.76 -5.12 -0.67
CA SER A 20 -9.73 -4.41 -1.53
C SER A 20 -10.33 -5.28 -2.62
N GLU A 21 -9.68 -6.37 -3.05
CA GLU A 21 -10.20 -7.31 -4.06
C GLU A 21 -11.52 -7.95 -3.61
N ALA A 22 -11.64 -8.23 -2.32
CA ALA A 22 -12.89 -8.73 -1.73
C ALA A 22 -14.04 -7.70 -1.79
N PHE A 23 -13.71 -6.43 -2.00
CA PHE A 23 -14.65 -5.30 -1.97
C PHE A 23 -14.87 -4.64 -3.35
N ALA A 24 -13.90 -4.75 -4.27
CA ALA A 24 -13.86 -4.11 -5.58
C ALA A 24 -13.84 -5.14 -6.72
N LEU A 25 -14.89 -5.12 -7.52
CA LEU A 25 -14.89 -5.57 -8.93
C LEU A 25 -14.03 -4.64 -9.82
N VAL A 26 -12.96 -4.03 -9.29
CA VAL A 26 -12.05 -3.19 -10.07
C VAL A 26 -11.08 -4.12 -10.80
N PRO A 27 -11.06 -4.11 -12.15
CA PRO A 27 -10.18 -4.98 -12.90
C PRO A 27 -8.74 -4.54 -12.65
N ARG A 28 -8.02 -5.31 -11.83
CA ARG A 28 -6.57 -5.26 -11.79
C ARG A 28 -6.02 -6.17 -12.88
N PRO A 29 -4.92 -5.79 -13.54
CA PRO A 29 -4.21 -6.74 -14.37
C PRO A 29 -3.81 -7.94 -13.49
N PRO A 30 -4.13 -9.18 -13.91
CA PRO A 30 -3.81 -10.37 -13.13
C PRO A 30 -2.30 -10.42 -12.86
N GLY A 31 -1.92 -10.60 -11.59
CA GLY A 31 -0.51 -10.66 -11.17
C GLY A 31 0.14 -9.32 -10.80
N PHE A 32 -0.62 -8.22 -10.68
CA PHE A 32 -0.06 -6.93 -10.28
C PHE A 32 0.43 -6.94 -8.82
N VAL A 33 1.75 -6.95 -8.66
CA VAL A 33 2.46 -6.67 -7.41
C VAL A 33 3.38 -5.47 -7.68
N PRO A 34 3.15 -4.31 -7.02
CA PRO A 34 3.93 -3.11 -7.30
C PRO A 34 5.37 -3.29 -6.84
N GLY A 35 6.33 -3.35 -7.77
CA GLY A 35 7.76 -3.38 -7.44
C GLY A 35 8.30 -2.02 -6.98
N LEU A 36 9.54 -1.99 -6.50
CA LEU A 36 10.22 -0.78 -6.02
C LEU A 36 10.18 0.38 -7.04
N GLY A 37 10.47 0.10 -8.32
CA GLY A 37 10.42 1.11 -9.39
C GLY A 37 9.03 1.71 -9.56
N TYR A 38 8.00 0.86 -9.56
CA TYR A 38 6.60 1.30 -9.62
C TYR A 38 6.23 2.20 -8.44
N LEU A 39 6.68 1.88 -7.23
CA LEU A 39 6.41 2.72 -6.08
C LEU A 39 7.09 4.08 -6.19
N VAL A 40 8.36 4.13 -6.63
CA VAL A 40 9.08 5.40 -6.79
C VAL A 40 8.43 6.25 -7.88
N ASP A 41 8.08 5.67 -9.02
CA ASP A 41 7.53 6.39 -10.15
C ASP A 41 6.10 6.89 -9.89
N TYR A 42 5.33 6.18 -9.05
CA TYR A 42 3.90 6.44 -8.83
C TYR A 42 3.55 6.75 -7.35
N TRP A 43 4.52 7.13 -6.52
CA TRP A 43 4.31 7.31 -5.08
C TRP A 43 3.22 8.35 -4.76
N GLU A 44 3.16 9.44 -5.54
CA GLU A 44 2.16 10.51 -5.38
C GLU A 44 0.76 9.98 -5.69
N ASN A 45 0.59 9.34 -6.85
CA ASN A 45 -0.68 8.74 -7.27
C ASN A 45 -1.18 7.70 -6.28
N LEU A 46 -0.29 6.85 -5.74
CA LEU A 46 -0.65 5.84 -4.76
C LEU A 46 -1.08 6.48 -3.43
N ARG A 47 -0.38 7.51 -2.98
CA ARG A 47 -0.74 8.27 -1.79
C ARG A 47 -2.14 8.88 -1.95
N GLU A 48 -2.39 9.58 -3.04
CA GLU A 48 -3.70 10.18 -3.30
C GLU A 48 -4.81 9.14 -3.40
N TYR A 49 -4.56 8.05 -4.12
CA TYR A 49 -5.49 6.93 -4.22
C TYR A 49 -5.89 6.41 -2.84
N PHE A 50 -4.91 6.09 -1.98
CA PHE A 50 -5.23 5.58 -0.63
C PHE A 50 -5.88 6.62 0.28
N LEU A 51 -5.56 7.91 0.12
CA LEU A 51 -6.24 8.98 0.84
C LEU A 51 -7.72 9.08 0.47
N VAL A 52 -8.06 8.90 -0.80
CA VAL A 52 -9.47 8.87 -1.24
C VAL A 52 -10.15 7.57 -0.80
N VAL A 53 -9.50 6.43 -1.00
CA VAL A 53 -10.07 5.11 -0.71
C VAL A 53 -10.34 4.90 0.77
N ARG A 54 -9.53 5.48 1.67
CA ARG A 54 -9.78 5.36 3.13
C ARG A 54 -11.08 6.04 3.57
N GLU A 55 -11.60 7.01 2.82
CA GLU A 55 -12.87 7.68 3.13
C GLU A 55 -14.07 6.82 2.71
N ASN A 56 -13.85 5.82 1.84
CA ASN A 56 -14.89 4.84 1.50
C ASN A 56 -15.07 3.84 2.64
N ARG A 57 -16.28 3.77 3.22
CA ARG A 57 -16.61 2.91 4.36
C ARG A 57 -16.24 1.43 4.17
N THR A 58 -16.32 0.93 2.95
CA THR A 58 -16.02 -0.48 2.63
C THR A 58 -14.52 -0.75 2.56
N TYR A 59 -13.74 0.16 1.99
CA TYR A 59 -12.29 -0.02 1.80
C TYR A 59 -11.43 0.54 2.94
N ARG A 60 -11.99 1.47 3.72
CA ARG A 60 -11.39 2.02 4.94
C ARG A 60 -10.76 0.95 5.85
N PRO A 61 -11.43 -0.17 6.21
CA PRO A 61 -10.82 -1.18 7.06
C PRO A 61 -9.55 -1.79 6.45
N CYS A 62 -9.46 -1.95 5.12
CA CYS A 62 -8.24 -2.45 4.48
C CYS A 62 -7.08 -1.47 4.64
N VAL A 63 -7.31 -0.20 4.30
CA VAL A 63 -6.26 0.84 4.36
C VAL A 63 -5.80 1.06 5.80
N VAL A 64 -6.74 1.22 6.73
CA VAL A 64 -6.43 1.54 8.13
C VAL A 64 -5.76 0.36 8.83
N THR A 65 -6.25 -0.87 8.64
CA THR A 65 -5.68 -2.05 9.29
C THR A 65 -4.27 -2.33 8.80
N VAL A 66 -4.05 -2.33 7.48
CA VAL A 66 -2.70 -2.57 6.93
C VAL A 66 -1.75 -1.45 7.32
N ALA A 67 -2.16 -0.18 7.23
CA ALA A 67 -1.33 0.94 7.67
C ALA A 67 -0.94 0.85 9.16
N ALA A 68 -1.85 0.39 10.02
CA ALA A 68 -1.57 0.18 11.43
C ALA A 68 -0.57 -0.98 11.65
N SER A 69 -0.74 -2.10 10.94
CA SER A 69 0.14 -3.28 11.04
C SER A 69 1.57 -3.01 10.60
N TYR A 70 1.74 -2.17 9.57
CA TYR A 70 3.06 -1.88 8.98
C TYR A 70 3.74 -0.63 9.54
N ARG A 71 3.08 0.11 10.43
CA ARG A 71 3.62 1.36 11.00
C ARG A 71 5.01 1.16 11.63
N SER A 72 5.15 0.16 12.50
CA SER A 72 6.42 -0.11 13.18
C SER A 72 7.50 -0.60 12.20
N ALA A 73 7.12 -1.38 11.18
CA ALA A 73 8.05 -1.83 10.15
C ALA A 73 8.58 -0.65 9.31
N ILE A 74 7.71 0.30 8.95
CA ILE A 74 8.10 1.52 8.23
C ILE A 74 9.01 2.40 9.10
N GLU A 75 8.69 2.55 10.39
CA GLU A 75 9.51 3.33 11.33
C GLU A 75 10.91 2.71 11.46
N LEU A 76 11.03 1.39 11.62
CA LEU A 76 12.33 0.68 11.66
C LEU A 76 13.10 0.80 10.33
N ALA A 77 12.44 0.54 9.21
CA ALA A 77 13.04 0.69 7.88
C ALA A 77 13.48 2.14 7.62
N SER A 78 12.78 3.14 8.17
CA SER A 78 13.18 4.55 8.04
C SER A 78 14.44 4.91 8.84
N MET A 79 14.73 4.14 9.89
CA MET A 79 15.97 4.25 10.68
C MET A 79 17.14 3.46 10.06
N GLY A 80 16.88 2.65 9.03
CA GLY A 80 17.89 1.80 8.38
C GLY A 80 18.28 0.59 9.24
N VAL A 81 17.33 0.07 10.02
CA VAL A 81 17.48 -1.07 10.94
C VAL A 81 16.54 -2.20 10.53
#